data_AF-A0AAJ0ESJ5-F1
#
_entry.id   AF-A0AAJ0ESJ5-F1
#
_cell.length_a   1.000
_cell.length_b   1.000
_cell.length_c   1.000
_cell.angle_alpha   90.00
_cell.angle_beta   90.00
_cell.angle_gamma   90.00
#
_symmetry.space_group_name_H-M   'P 1'
#
loop_
_entity.id
_entity.type
_entity.pdbx_description
1 polymer ?
#
loop_
_entity_poly.entity_id
_entity_poly.type
_entity_poly.pdbx_seq_one_letter_code
_entity_poly.pdbx_strand_id
1 'polypeptide(L)'
;MEDAHRKIELQSRDDLAYLLNNIRRAAQEQLDNAFPHIEGSNAQEDELRAPIERLVNEYINKTFTYAAPNLSINGMDTDPANFLSSPTATADEPEEAYEPWDARLRQRVEDLAREEEDLLNDIAALKKTVPGAIAAATTNEFKAAAAADEAAFEAAKKAKEDEARELEAEVLPLEAMERRGEVKEALGGAVGGLGRLKKSMPATVAKMERARVAGEYTVTERS
;
A
#
# COMPACT_ATOMS: atom_id res chain seq x y z
N MET A 1 -2.22 -33.51 -4.67
CA MET A 1 -0.78 -33.73 -4.88
C MET A 1 -0.30 -32.51 -5.62
N GLU A 2 0.51 -31.68 -4.97
CA GLU A 2 1.21 -30.59 -5.67
C GLU A 2 2.16 -31.20 -6.69
N ASP A 3 2.14 -30.70 -7.93
CA ASP A 3 3.14 -31.02 -8.95
C ASP A 3 4.50 -30.56 -8.40
N ALA A 4 5.31 -31.52 -7.93
CA ALA A 4 6.56 -31.25 -7.23
C ALA A 4 7.67 -30.68 -8.13
N HIS A 5 7.40 -30.50 -9.43
CA HIS A 5 8.34 -30.05 -10.43
C HIS A 5 7.71 -29.01 -11.36
N ARG A 6 8.51 -28.02 -11.74
CA ARG A 6 8.10 -26.94 -12.66
C ARG A 6 7.82 -27.54 -14.04
N LYS A 7 6.63 -27.26 -14.59
CA LYS A 7 6.29 -27.58 -15.98
C LYS A 7 7.20 -26.83 -16.95
N ILE A 8 7.47 -27.45 -18.09
CA ILE A 8 8.26 -26.85 -19.16
C ILE A 8 7.32 -25.97 -19.98
N GLU A 9 7.57 -24.67 -19.96
CA GLU A 9 6.81 -23.68 -20.73
C GLU A 9 7.33 -23.60 -22.17
N LEU A 10 6.43 -23.74 -23.12
CA LEU A 10 6.66 -23.48 -24.54
C LEU A 10 6.05 -22.14 -24.93
N GLN A 11 6.71 -21.41 -25.82
CA GLN A 11 6.25 -20.09 -26.28
C GLN A 11 5.05 -20.24 -27.22
N SER A 12 5.07 -21.29 -28.05
CA SER A 12 4.04 -21.55 -29.04
C SER A 12 3.79 -23.05 -29.24
N ARG A 13 2.67 -23.38 -29.90
CA ARG A 13 2.38 -24.74 -30.36
C ARG A 13 3.34 -25.17 -31.49
N ASP A 14 3.83 -24.22 -32.26
CA ASP A 14 4.73 -24.46 -33.39
C ASP A 14 6.09 -25.01 -32.92
N ASP A 15 6.55 -24.61 -31.72
CA ASP A 15 7.76 -25.15 -31.12
C ASP A 15 7.66 -26.66 -30.87
N LEU A 16 6.50 -27.13 -30.38
CA LEU A 16 6.24 -28.55 -30.13
C LEU A 16 6.19 -29.33 -31.45
N ALA A 17 5.50 -28.78 -32.45
CA ALA A 17 5.44 -29.36 -33.79
C ALA A 17 6.83 -29.44 -34.44
N TYR A 18 7.65 -28.40 -34.28
CA TYR A 18 9.04 -28.38 -34.75
C TYR A 18 9.88 -29.47 -34.09
N LEU A 19 9.80 -29.61 -32.76
CA LEU A 19 10.52 -30.67 -32.03
C LEU A 19 10.10 -32.07 -32.50
N LEU A 20 8.80 -32.30 -32.66
CA LEU A 20 8.26 -33.58 -33.14
C LEU A 20 8.76 -33.91 -34.55
N ASN A 21 8.71 -32.94 -35.46
CA ASN A 21 9.17 -33.10 -36.84
C ASN A 21 10.69 -33.31 -36.92
N ASN A 22 11.46 -32.60 -36.10
CA ASN A 22 12.91 -32.77 -36.04
C ASN A 22 13.29 -34.18 -35.55
N ILE A 23 12.62 -34.68 -34.51
CA ILE A 23 12.84 -36.04 -33.98
C ILE A 23 12.44 -37.08 -35.01
N ARG A 24 11.27 -36.93 -35.67
CA ARG A 24 10.84 -37.85 -36.72
C ARG A 24 11.81 -37.88 -37.90
N ARG A 25 12.30 -36.71 -38.34
CA ARG A 25 13.33 -36.61 -39.39
C ARG A 25 14.62 -37.29 -38.98
N ALA A 26 15.14 -37.01 -37.78
CA ALA A 26 16.36 -37.64 -37.28
C ALA A 26 16.21 -39.16 -37.13
N ALA A 27 15.04 -39.63 -36.69
CA ALA A 27 14.72 -41.05 -36.62
C ALA A 27 14.72 -41.68 -38.02
N GLN A 28 14.16 -41.01 -39.02
CA GLN A 28 14.14 -41.49 -40.40
C GLN A 28 15.55 -41.55 -41.00
N GLU A 29 16.35 -40.49 -40.85
CA GLU A 29 17.75 -40.46 -41.29
C GLU A 29 18.56 -41.60 -40.65
N GLN A 30 18.32 -41.87 -39.35
CA GLN A 30 18.97 -42.98 -38.66
C GLN A 30 18.50 -44.35 -39.16
N LEU A 31 17.21 -44.51 -39.49
CA LEU A 31 16.68 -45.72 -40.10
C LEU A 31 17.27 -45.95 -41.49
N ASP A 32 17.39 -44.90 -42.31
CA ASP A 32 17.97 -44.97 -43.65
C ASP A 32 19.47 -45.27 -43.61
N ASN A 33 20.20 -44.74 -42.62
CA ASN A 33 21.60 -45.07 -42.41
C ASN A 33 21.82 -46.51 -41.90
N ALA A 34 20.93 -47.00 -41.04
CA ALA A 34 21.03 -48.34 -40.45
C ALA A 34 20.53 -49.45 -41.39
N PHE A 35 19.57 -49.14 -42.25
CA PHE A 35 18.98 -50.02 -43.24
C PHE A 35 18.98 -49.34 -44.62
N PRO A 36 20.16 -49.19 -45.25
CA PRO A 36 20.26 -48.54 -46.55
C PRO A 36 19.58 -49.38 -47.63
N HIS A 37 18.79 -48.74 -48.50
CA HIS A 37 18.15 -49.40 -49.63
C HIS A 37 19.20 -49.78 -50.68
N ILE A 38 19.60 -51.05 -50.72
CA ILE A 38 20.47 -51.59 -51.76
C ILE A 38 19.59 -52.14 -52.88
N GLU A 39 19.69 -51.59 -54.09
CA GLU A 39 19.00 -52.12 -55.28
C GLU A 39 19.39 -53.61 -55.50
N GLY A 40 18.44 -54.51 -55.26
CA GLY A 40 18.62 -55.96 -55.40
C GLY A 40 18.92 -56.73 -54.10
N SER A 41 18.95 -56.08 -52.94
CA SER A 41 18.99 -56.77 -51.64
C SER A 41 17.66 -57.45 -51.33
N ASN A 42 17.74 -58.60 -50.65
CA ASN A 42 16.63 -59.50 -50.39
C ASN A 42 15.50 -58.78 -49.62
N ALA A 43 14.24 -59.08 -49.98
CA ALA A 43 13.02 -58.58 -49.35
C ALA A 43 12.98 -58.67 -47.79
N GLN A 44 13.91 -59.43 -47.20
CA GLN A 44 14.06 -59.66 -45.77
C GLN A 44 14.60 -58.45 -44.98
N GLU A 45 15.38 -57.54 -45.60
CA GLU A 45 15.85 -56.31 -44.92
C GLU A 45 14.74 -55.26 -44.83
N ASP A 46 13.92 -55.14 -45.88
CA ASP A 46 12.71 -54.32 -45.90
C ASP A 46 11.64 -54.84 -44.92
N GLU A 47 11.55 -56.17 -44.74
CA GLU A 47 10.66 -56.80 -43.76
C GLU A 47 10.97 -56.39 -42.31
N LEU A 48 12.22 -56.05 -41.97
CA LEU A 48 12.61 -55.57 -40.63
C LEU A 48 12.48 -54.05 -40.51
N ARG A 49 12.73 -53.31 -41.60
CA ARG A 49 12.64 -51.84 -41.64
C ARG A 49 11.24 -51.35 -41.25
N ALA A 50 10.19 -51.87 -41.87
CA ALA A 50 8.83 -51.41 -41.61
C ALA A 50 8.33 -51.67 -40.16
N PRO A 51 8.56 -52.85 -39.54
CA PRO A 51 8.26 -53.06 -38.12
C PRO A 51 9.05 -52.16 -37.18
N ILE A 52 10.33 -51.90 -37.46
CA ILE A 52 11.17 -51.04 -36.62
C ILE A 52 10.69 -49.58 -36.76
N GLU A 53 10.44 -49.10 -37.97
CA GLU A 53 9.89 -47.77 -38.23
C GLU A 53 8.57 -47.57 -37.47
N ARG A 54 7.68 -48.58 -37.50
CA ARG A 54 6.44 -48.56 -36.71
C ARG A 54 6.70 -48.48 -35.20
N LEU A 55 7.64 -49.27 -34.67
CA LEU A 55 7.99 -49.26 -33.24
C LEU A 55 8.61 -47.93 -32.81
N VAL A 56 9.44 -47.32 -33.66
CA VAL A 56 10.06 -46.01 -33.41
C VAL A 56 8.99 -44.92 -33.40
N ASN A 57 8.08 -44.91 -34.37
CA ASN A 57 6.96 -43.97 -34.38
C ASN A 57 6.03 -44.13 -33.17
N GLU A 58 5.75 -45.38 -32.77
CA GLU A 58 4.99 -45.66 -31.55
C GLU A 58 5.71 -45.18 -30.29
N TYR A 59 7.03 -45.36 -30.22
CA TYR A 59 7.86 -44.88 -29.12
C TYR A 59 7.82 -43.35 -29.03
N ILE A 60 8.01 -42.64 -30.15
CA ILE A 60 7.92 -41.17 -30.21
C ILE A 60 6.56 -40.71 -29.68
N ASN A 61 5.46 -41.30 -30.16
CA ASN A 61 4.12 -40.93 -29.71
C ASN A 61 3.92 -41.17 -28.20
N LYS A 62 4.42 -42.28 -27.66
CA LYS A 62 4.38 -42.58 -26.22
C LYS A 62 5.19 -41.58 -25.40
N THR A 63 6.41 -41.25 -25.82
CA THR A 63 7.29 -40.29 -25.13
C THR A 63 6.60 -38.94 -24.98
N PHE A 64 6.05 -38.43 -26.07
CA PHE A 64 5.36 -37.14 -26.08
C PHE A 64 4.03 -37.17 -25.32
N THR A 65 3.31 -38.31 -25.33
CA THR A 65 2.12 -38.49 -24.50
C THR A 65 2.45 -38.43 -23.01
N TYR A 66 3.54 -39.06 -22.59
CA TYR A 66 4.00 -39.01 -21.19
C TYR A 66 4.64 -37.68 -20.81
N ALA A 67 5.16 -36.93 -21.79
CA ALA A 67 5.67 -35.59 -21.57
C ALA A 67 4.54 -34.56 -21.40
N ALA A 68 3.38 -34.74 -22.06
CA ALA A 68 2.29 -33.75 -22.09
C ALA A 68 1.85 -33.18 -20.73
N PRO A 69 1.71 -33.97 -19.64
CA PRO A 69 1.35 -33.45 -18.32
C PRO A 69 2.41 -32.50 -17.72
N ASN A 70 3.65 -32.58 -18.21
CA ASN A 70 4.77 -31.76 -17.77
C ASN A 70 5.07 -30.59 -18.72
N LEU A 71 4.25 -30.39 -19.76
CA LEU A 71 4.37 -29.31 -20.73
C LEU A 71 3.19 -28.33 -20.58
N SER A 72 3.50 -27.05 -20.64
CA SER A 72 2.52 -25.97 -20.68
C SER A 72 2.82 -25.04 -21.86
N ILE A 73 1.79 -24.53 -22.53
CA ILE A 73 1.91 -23.51 -23.58
C ILE A 73 1.23 -22.26 -23.06
N ASN A 74 2.00 -21.21 -22.80
CA ASN A 74 1.49 -19.95 -22.23
C ASN A 74 0.65 -20.16 -20.96
N GLY A 75 1.06 -21.09 -20.10
CA GLY A 75 0.33 -21.42 -18.86
C GLY A 75 -0.93 -22.29 -19.02
N MET A 76 -1.24 -22.77 -20.22
CA MET A 76 -2.32 -23.75 -20.46
C MET A 76 -1.77 -25.17 -20.60
N ASP A 77 -2.52 -26.16 -20.11
CA ASP A 77 -2.18 -27.57 -20.25
C ASP A 77 -2.25 -28.04 -21.71
N THR A 78 -1.34 -28.92 -22.10
CA THR A 78 -1.25 -29.44 -23.46
C THR A 78 -1.96 -30.79 -23.58
N ASP A 79 -2.86 -30.92 -24.57
CA ASP A 79 -3.49 -32.20 -24.89
C ASP A 79 -2.66 -32.96 -25.95
N PRO A 80 -2.19 -34.20 -25.66
CA PRO A 80 -1.43 -35.01 -26.61
C PRO A 80 -2.14 -35.25 -27.93
N ALA A 81 -3.47 -35.32 -27.96
CA ALA A 81 -4.22 -35.55 -29.19
C ALA A 81 -4.02 -34.41 -30.21
N ASN A 82 -3.88 -33.18 -29.72
CA ASN A 82 -3.82 -31.99 -30.56
C ASN A 82 -2.50 -31.88 -31.34
N PHE A 83 -1.39 -32.36 -30.79
CA PHE A 83 -0.07 -32.22 -31.46
C PHE A 83 0.51 -33.54 -31.99
N LEU A 84 0.00 -34.71 -31.55
CA LEU A 84 0.40 -36.01 -32.11
C LEU A 84 -0.38 -36.40 -33.36
N SER A 85 -1.52 -35.75 -33.62
CA SER A 85 -2.25 -35.88 -34.88
C SER A 85 -1.29 -35.54 -36.02
N SER A 86 -0.86 -36.57 -36.75
CA SER A 86 0.13 -36.45 -37.81
C SER A 86 -0.32 -35.41 -38.84
N PRO A 87 0.58 -34.55 -39.34
CA PRO A 87 0.33 -33.67 -40.48
C PRO A 87 0.36 -34.50 -41.78
N THR A 88 -0.39 -35.60 -41.84
CA THR A 88 -0.57 -36.42 -43.06
C THR A 88 -1.65 -35.87 -43.98
N ALA A 89 -2.08 -34.64 -43.76
CA ALA A 89 -2.74 -33.83 -44.77
C ALA A 89 -1.87 -32.58 -44.96
N THR A 90 -1.18 -32.54 -46.09
CA THR A 90 -0.52 -31.38 -46.71
C THR A 90 0.42 -30.55 -45.83
N ALA A 91 1.71 -30.56 -46.21
CA ALA A 91 2.51 -29.35 -46.09
C ALA A 91 1.93 -28.29 -47.04
N ASP A 92 0.77 -27.73 -46.68
CA ASP A 92 0.26 -26.53 -47.31
C ASP A 92 1.06 -25.35 -46.76
N GLU A 93 1.28 -24.35 -47.62
CA GLU A 93 1.42 -22.96 -47.18
C GLU A 93 0.40 -22.68 -46.05
N PRO A 94 0.59 -21.71 -45.15
CA PRO A 94 -0.49 -21.36 -44.25
C PRO A 94 -1.71 -20.99 -45.11
N GLU A 95 -2.63 -21.93 -45.35
CA GLU A 95 -3.93 -21.64 -45.91
C GLU A 95 -4.49 -20.64 -44.93
N GLU A 96 -4.56 -19.37 -45.35
CA GLU A 96 -5.16 -18.30 -44.57
C GLU A 96 -6.62 -18.70 -44.38
N ALA A 97 -6.87 -19.50 -43.35
CA ALA A 97 -8.18 -19.92 -42.91
C ALA A 97 -8.85 -18.65 -42.38
N TYR A 98 -9.47 -17.90 -43.29
CA TYR A 98 -10.25 -16.74 -42.94
C TYR A 98 -11.41 -17.22 -42.08
N GLU A 99 -11.40 -16.82 -40.81
CA GLU A 99 -12.57 -16.99 -39.98
C GLU A 99 -13.78 -16.35 -40.69
N PRO A 100 -14.92 -17.04 -40.77
CA PRO A 100 -16.11 -16.47 -41.35
C PRO A 100 -16.49 -15.19 -40.61
N TRP A 101 -16.82 -14.15 -41.38
CA TRP A 101 -17.22 -12.87 -40.83
C TRP A 101 -18.49 -12.98 -39.98
N ASP A 102 -18.36 -12.84 -38.65
CA ASP A 102 -19.50 -12.78 -37.74
C ASP A 102 -20.00 -11.33 -37.60
N ALA A 103 -21.09 -11.01 -38.29
CA ALA A 103 -21.74 -9.71 -38.20
C ALA A 103 -22.24 -9.37 -36.80
N ARG A 104 -22.56 -10.38 -35.96
CA ARG A 104 -23.04 -10.15 -34.58
C ARG A 104 -21.90 -9.73 -33.67
N LEU A 105 -20.74 -10.38 -33.81
CA LEU A 105 -19.55 -10.01 -33.06
C LEU A 105 -19.09 -8.61 -33.45
N ARG A 106 -19.12 -8.28 -34.75
CA ARG A 106 -18.84 -6.93 -35.23
C ARG A 106 -19.79 -5.88 -34.66
N GLN A 107 -21.10 -6.14 -34.69
CA GLN A 107 -22.07 -5.23 -34.07
C GLN A 107 -21.77 -5.02 -32.59
N ARG A 108 -21.42 -6.08 -31.87
CA ARG A 108 -21.05 -5.99 -30.45
C ARG A 108 -19.78 -5.17 -30.23
N VAL A 109 -18.78 -5.29 -31.10
CA VAL A 109 -17.57 -4.46 -31.04
C VAL A 109 -17.92 -2.98 -31.29
N GLU A 110 -18.77 -2.70 -32.27
CA GLU A 110 -19.25 -1.32 -32.53
C GLU A 110 -20.04 -0.74 -31.35
N ASP A 111 -20.91 -1.55 -30.73
CA ASP A 111 -21.69 -1.14 -29.57
C ASP A 111 -20.79 -0.90 -28.35
N LEU A 112 -19.81 -1.77 -28.10
CA LEU A 112 -18.81 -1.61 -27.04
C LEU A 112 -17.93 -0.37 -27.26
N ALA A 113 -17.54 -0.08 -28.50
CA ALA A 113 -16.77 1.11 -28.82
C ALA A 113 -17.57 2.40 -28.55
N ARG A 114 -18.88 2.41 -28.85
CA ARG A 114 -19.76 3.54 -28.50
C ARG A 114 -19.90 3.70 -26.99
N GLU A 115 -20.10 2.59 -26.27
CA GLU A 115 -20.17 2.61 -24.80
C GLU A 115 -18.87 3.15 -24.19
N GLU A 116 -17.71 2.78 -24.74
CA GLU A 116 -16.41 3.30 -24.32
C GLU A 116 -16.32 4.82 -24.53
N GLU A 117 -16.73 5.34 -25.69
CA GLU A 117 -16.73 6.77 -25.98
C GLU A 117 -17.67 7.56 -25.04
N ASP A 118 -18.87 7.03 -24.78
CA ASP A 118 -19.83 7.64 -23.86
C ASP A 118 -19.28 7.69 -22.42
N LEU A 119 -18.68 6.59 -21.94
CA LEU A 119 -18.06 6.54 -20.62
C LEU A 119 -16.85 7.49 -20.50
N LEU A 120 -16.05 7.64 -21.57
CA LEU A 120 -14.95 8.60 -21.59
C LEU A 120 -15.46 10.04 -21.50
N ASN A 121 -16.56 10.37 -22.19
CA ASN A 121 -17.21 11.67 -22.12
C ASN A 121 -17.76 11.94 -20.70
N ASP A 122 -18.40 10.96 -20.08
CA ASP A 122 -18.93 11.06 -18.72
C ASP A 122 -17.80 11.26 -17.69
N ILE A 123 -16.71 10.51 -17.81
CA ILE A 123 -15.52 10.69 -16.94
C ILE A 123 -14.93 12.08 -17.12
N ALA A 124 -14.83 12.59 -18.35
CA ALA A 124 -14.33 13.94 -18.61
C ALA A 124 -15.25 15.01 -17.99
N ALA A 125 -16.57 14.85 -18.11
CA ALA A 125 -17.54 15.71 -17.48
C ALA A 125 -17.43 15.67 -15.95
N LEU A 126 -17.32 14.48 -15.36
CA LEU A 126 -17.18 14.28 -13.92
C LEU A 126 -15.89 14.90 -13.38
N LYS A 127 -14.76 14.70 -14.06
CA LYS A 127 -13.47 15.32 -13.71
C LYS A 127 -13.54 16.85 -13.73
N LYS A 128 -14.34 17.43 -14.62
CA LYS A 128 -14.51 18.88 -14.73
C LYS A 128 -15.43 19.46 -13.65
N THR A 129 -16.53 18.78 -13.32
CA THR A 129 -17.58 19.33 -12.45
C THR A 129 -17.41 18.98 -10.98
N VAL A 130 -16.99 17.75 -10.66
CA VAL A 130 -16.97 17.25 -9.28
C VAL A 130 -15.97 17.94 -8.36
N PRO A 131 -14.69 18.17 -8.75
CA PRO A 131 -13.74 18.82 -7.85
C PRO A 131 -14.21 20.22 -7.42
N GLY A 132 -14.76 21.00 -8.35
CA GLY A 132 -15.31 22.33 -8.07
C GLY A 132 -16.54 22.28 -7.16
N ALA A 133 -17.45 21.33 -7.42
CA ALA A 133 -18.65 21.15 -6.60
C ALA A 133 -18.32 20.73 -5.17
N ILE A 134 -17.39 19.78 -4.97
CA ILE A 134 -16.96 19.35 -3.63
C ILE A 134 -16.26 20.50 -2.91
N ALA A 135 -15.33 21.20 -3.57
CA ALA A 135 -14.65 22.35 -2.96
C ALA A 135 -15.64 23.45 -2.53
N ALA A 136 -16.65 23.73 -3.36
CA ALA A 136 -17.70 24.68 -3.01
C ALA A 136 -18.54 24.20 -1.81
N ALA A 137 -18.93 22.92 -1.78
CA ALA A 137 -19.68 22.35 -0.67
C ALA A 137 -18.89 22.41 0.64
N THR A 138 -17.64 21.96 0.63
CA THR A 138 -16.76 21.98 1.82
C THR A 138 -16.45 23.39 2.29
N THR A 139 -16.24 24.35 1.39
CA THR A 139 -16.03 25.75 1.79
C THR A 139 -17.28 26.36 2.40
N ASN A 140 -18.47 26.03 1.90
CA ASN A 140 -19.72 26.47 2.50
C ASN A 140 -19.96 25.84 3.87
N GLU A 141 -19.71 24.54 4.02
CA GLU A 141 -19.80 23.84 5.30
C GLU A 141 -18.83 24.41 6.33
N PHE A 142 -17.58 24.63 5.94
CA PHE A 142 -16.57 25.26 6.80
C PHE A 142 -16.96 26.68 7.22
N LYS A 143 -17.47 27.50 6.29
CA LYS A 143 -17.96 28.84 6.62
C LYS A 143 -19.15 28.82 7.59
N ALA A 144 -20.07 27.87 7.40
CA ALA A 144 -21.22 27.71 8.28
C ALA A 144 -20.79 27.27 9.70
N ALA A 145 -19.86 26.31 9.78
CA ALA A 145 -19.28 25.87 11.06
C ALA A 145 -18.53 27.02 11.76
N ALA A 146 -17.67 27.74 11.04
CA ALA A 146 -16.93 28.88 11.59
C ALA A 146 -17.86 30.00 12.08
N ALA A 147 -18.96 30.28 11.36
CA ALA A 147 -19.95 31.25 11.80
C ALA A 147 -20.72 30.80 13.05
N ALA A 148 -21.01 29.50 13.16
CA ALA A 148 -21.62 28.93 14.36
C ALA A 148 -20.68 28.98 15.57
N ASP A 149 -19.39 28.67 15.38
CA ASP A 149 -18.37 28.73 16.42
C ASP A 149 -18.16 30.18 16.90
N GLU A 150 -18.09 31.15 15.98
CA GLU A 150 -17.99 32.57 16.31
C GLU A 150 -19.22 33.06 17.09
N ALA A 151 -20.42 32.67 16.67
CA ALA A 151 -21.65 33.02 17.38
C ALA A 151 -21.71 32.41 18.78
N ALA A 152 -21.25 31.16 18.95
CA ALA A 152 -21.15 30.51 20.24
C ALA A 152 -20.12 31.19 21.16
N PHE A 153 -18.98 31.60 20.60
CA PHE A 153 -17.95 32.34 21.32
C PHE A 153 -18.46 33.70 21.80
N GLU A 154 -19.09 34.48 20.92
CA GLU A 154 -19.68 35.79 21.28
C GLU A 154 -20.79 35.66 22.32
N ALA A 155 -21.62 34.61 22.24
CA ALA A 155 -22.63 34.33 23.27
C ALA A 155 -21.99 33.99 24.62
N ALA A 156 -20.96 33.14 24.63
CA ALA A 156 -20.23 32.77 25.84
C ALA A 156 -19.49 33.98 26.46
N LYS A 157 -18.90 34.83 25.61
CA LYS A 157 -18.24 36.07 26.03
C LYS A 157 -19.23 37.02 26.70
N LYS A 158 -20.39 37.26 26.08
CA LYS A 158 -21.45 38.10 26.66
C LYS A 158 -21.95 37.53 28.00
N ALA A 159 -22.19 36.22 28.07
CA ALA A 159 -22.60 35.57 29.31
C ALA A 159 -21.54 35.76 30.43
N LYS A 160 -20.25 35.69 30.10
CA LYS A 160 -19.16 35.95 31.04
C LYS A 160 -19.02 37.42 31.43
N GLU A 161 -19.25 38.35 30.51
CA GLU A 161 -19.29 39.78 30.80
C GLU A 161 -20.47 40.14 31.71
N ASP A 162 -21.64 39.54 31.49
CA ASP A 162 -22.82 39.71 32.32
C ASP A 162 -22.60 39.10 33.72
N GLU A 163 -22.04 37.89 33.82
CA GLU A 163 -21.65 37.26 35.10
C GLU A 163 -20.61 38.11 35.86
N ALA A 164 -19.62 38.67 35.15
CA ALA A 164 -18.63 39.57 35.75
C ALA A 164 -19.25 40.87 36.26
N ARG A 165 -20.21 41.45 35.52
CA ARG A 165 -20.95 42.64 35.93
C ARG A 165 -21.86 42.36 37.14
N GLU A 166 -22.50 41.20 37.20
CA GLU A 166 -23.27 40.77 38.36
C GLU A 166 -22.37 40.60 39.60
N LEU A 167 -21.23 39.93 39.46
CA LEU A 167 -20.24 39.80 40.52
C LEU A 167 -19.68 41.17 40.96
N GLU A 168 -19.39 42.08 40.02
CA GLU A 168 -18.93 43.44 40.35
C GLU A 168 -20.01 44.23 41.11
N ALA A 169 -21.29 44.01 40.82
CA ALA A 169 -22.40 44.60 41.55
C ALA A 169 -22.61 43.98 42.95
N GLU A 170 -22.32 42.68 43.12
CA GLU A 170 -22.42 41.98 44.40
C GLU A 170 -21.20 42.21 45.31
N VAL A 171 -20.02 42.49 44.74
CA VAL A 171 -18.84 42.88 45.49
C VAL A 171 -19.06 44.27 46.10
N LEU A 172 -19.23 44.29 47.43
CA LEU A 172 -19.27 45.52 48.23
C LEU A 172 -18.14 46.46 47.79
N PRO A 173 -18.44 47.71 47.40
CA PRO A 173 -17.42 48.65 46.94
C PRO A 173 -16.35 48.75 48.02
N LEU A 174 -15.11 48.41 47.67
CA LEU A 174 -13.99 48.40 48.63
C LEU A 174 -13.74 49.80 49.24
N GLU A 175 -14.32 50.84 48.67
CA GLU A 175 -14.38 52.20 49.21
C GLU A 175 -15.29 52.35 50.44
N ALA A 176 -16.28 51.48 50.61
CA ALA A 176 -17.23 51.49 51.74
C ALA A 176 -16.69 50.81 53.02
N MET A 177 -15.47 50.25 53.00
CA MET A 177 -14.87 49.73 54.23
C MET A 177 -14.33 50.87 55.10
N GLU A 178 -15.09 51.26 56.12
CA GLU A 178 -14.78 52.35 57.07
C GLU A 178 -13.35 52.26 57.66
N ARG A 179 -12.82 51.04 57.84
CA ARG A 179 -11.52 50.77 58.51
C ARG A 179 -10.33 50.62 57.55
N ARG A 180 -10.49 50.94 56.27
CA ARG A 180 -9.46 50.73 55.24
C ARG A 180 -8.17 51.51 55.51
N GLY A 181 -8.29 52.75 55.98
CA GLY A 181 -7.16 53.59 56.34
C GLY A 181 -6.34 52.96 57.46
N GLU A 182 -7.02 52.53 58.53
CA GLU A 182 -6.42 51.87 59.69
C GLU A 182 -5.68 50.58 59.29
N VAL A 183 -6.28 49.75 58.43
CA VAL A 183 -5.67 48.50 57.98
C VAL A 183 -4.41 48.75 57.14
N LYS A 184 -4.43 49.74 56.23
CA LYS A 184 -3.24 50.11 55.44
C LYS A 184 -2.12 50.67 56.30
N GLU A 185 -2.46 51.52 57.27
CA GLU A 185 -1.48 52.10 58.18
C GLU A 185 -0.88 51.04 59.10
N ALA A 186 -1.70 50.15 59.66
CA ALA A 186 -1.25 49.03 60.49
C ALA A 186 -0.35 48.06 59.71
N LEU A 187 -0.70 47.72 58.46
CA LEU A 187 0.12 46.89 57.59
C LEU A 187 1.44 47.57 57.25
N GLY A 188 1.42 48.86 56.89
CA GLY A 188 2.63 49.65 56.63
C GLY A 188 3.54 49.71 57.86
N GLY A 189 2.96 49.90 59.05
CA GLY A 189 3.66 49.87 60.33
C GLY A 189 4.28 48.52 60.63
N ALA A 190 3.54 47.42 60.39
CA ALA A 190 4.02 46.05 60.59
C ALA A 190 5.19 45.71 59.63
N VAL A 191 5.06 46.04 58.35
CA VAL A 191 6.12 45.82 57.35
C VAL A 191 7.35 46.67 57.67
N GLY A 192 7.18 47.93 58.06
CA GLY A 192 8.27 48.81 58.49
C GLY A 192 8.97 48.30 59.76
N GLY A 193 8.20 47.79 60.73
CA GLY A 193 8.71 47.15 61.94
C GLY A 193 9.53 45.90 61.63
N LEU A 194 9.02 45.03 60.75
CA LEU A 194 9.73 43.83 60.29
C LEU A 194 11.03 44.19 59.56
N GLY A 195 11.04 45.25 58.76
CA GLY A 195 12.23 45.77 58.10
C GLY A 195 13.30 46.25 59.09
N ARG A 196 12.90 46.98 60.14
CA ARG A 196 13.81 47.39 61.22
C ARG A 196 14.38 46.20 61.98
N LEU A 197 13.53 45.22 62.31
CA LEU A 197 13.93 44.00 63.00
C LEU A 197 14.94 43.21 62.16
N LYS A 198 14.69 43.03 60.86
CA LYS A 198 15.62 42.39 59.92
C LYS A 198 16.99 43.09 59.90
N LYS A 199 17.02 44.42 60.03
CA LYS A 199 18.27 45.21 60.05
C LYS A 199 19.01 45.13 61.41
N SER A 200 18.28 45.08 62.53
CA SER A 200 18.88 45.08 63.87
C SER A 200 19.26 43.68 64.38
N MET A 201 18.56 42.63 63.94
CA MET A 201 18.77 41.23 64.35
C MET A 201 20.22 40.75 64.19
N PRO A 202 20.92 40.98 63.05
CA PRO A 202 22.30 40.55 62.90
C PRO A 202 23.25 41.25 63.89
N ALA A 203 23.01 42.53 64.19
CA ALA A 203 23.83 43.30 65.11
C ALA A 203 23.63 42.86 66.57
N THR A 204 22.39 42.54 66.97
CA THR A 204 22.11 41.99 68.30
C THR A 204 22.69 40.59 68.46
N VAL A 205 22.60 39.74 67.45
CA VAL A 205 23.23 38.41 67.44
C VAL A 205 24.75 38.54 67.53
N ALA A 206 25.38 39.43 66.76
CA ALA A 206 26.82 39.64 66.84
C ALA A 206 27.29 40.23 68.19
N LYS A 207 26.44 40.98 68.91
CA LYS A 207 26.74 41.43 70.28
C LYS A 207 26.60 40.28 71.27
N MET A 208 25.57 39.44 71.13
CA MET A 208 25.40 38.24 71.96
C MET A 208 26.55 37.25 71.79
N GLU A 209 26.96 36.96 70.55
CA GLU A 209 28.12 36.11 70.27
C GLU A 209 29.41 36.68 70.87
N ARG A 210 29.67 37.99 70.71
CA ARG A 210 30.83 38.63 71.32
C ARG A 210 30.81 38.58 72.85
N ALA A 211 29.65 38.77 73.47
CA ALA A 211 29.49 38.64 74.91
C ALA A 211 29.69 37.19 75.38
N ARG A 212 29.20 36.21 74.61
CA ARG A 212 29.40 34.78 74.85
C ARG A 212 30.89 34.41 74.82
N VAL A 213 31.58 34.82 73.76
CA VAL A 213 33.01 34.61 73.57
C VAL A 213 33.82 35.30 74.67
N ALA A 214 33.53 36.57 75.00
CA ALA A 214 34.21 37.27 76.09
C ALA A 214 33.99 36.59 77.46
N GLY A 215 32.79 36.06 77.71
CA GLY A 215 32.49 35.26 78.89
C GLY A 215 33.35 33.99 78.97
N GLU A 216 33.48 33.26 77.87
CA GLU A 216 34.36 32.07 77.79
C GLU A 216 35.81 32.42 78.16
N TYR A 217 36.37 33.52 77.63
CA TYR A 217 37.74 33.95 77.95
C TYR A 217 37.94 34.31 79.43
N THR A 218 36.98 35.00 80.07
CA THR A 218 37.08 35.36 81.50
C THR A 218 36.99 34.16 82.44
N VAL A 219 36.36 33.06 82.00
CA VAL A 219 36.29 31.81 82.77
C VAL A 219 37.59 31.01 82.61
N THR A 220 38.22 31.06 81.44
CA THR A 220 39.50 30.36 81.19
C THR A 220 40.73 31.03 81.82
N GLU A 221 40.73 32.35 82.08
CA GLU A 221 41.84 33.05 82.77
C GLU A 221 41.77 32.95 84.31
N ARG A 222 40.69 32.40 84.87
CA ARG A 222 40.50 32.22 86.33
C ARG A 222 40.61 30.77 86.80
N SER A 223 41.09 29.86 85.94
CA SER A 223 41.36 28.45 86.27
C SER A 223 42.85 28.14 86.17
#